data_AF-A0A1W9WI46-F1
#
_entry.id   AF-A0A1W9WI46-F1
#
_cell.length_a   1.000
_cell.length_b   1.000
_cell.length_c   1.000
_cell.angle_alpha   90.00
_cell.angle_beta   90.00
_cell.angle_gamma   90.00
#
_symmetry.space_group_name_H-M   'P 1'
#
loop_
_entity.id
_entity.type
_entity.pdbx_description
1 polymer ?
#
loop_
_entity_poly.entity_id
_entity_poly.type
_entity_poly.pdbx_seq_one_letter_code
_entity_poly.pdbx_strand_id
1 'polypeptide(L)' 'MLEGLVTGKMGKMEFKIKINELPTDIKILENKWVAFVIDAQPEQVKVTIQPKTWKKWQKAATDYPAWVAEWSIGARI' A
#
# COMPACT_ATOMS: atom_id res chain seq x y z
N MET A 1 -9.09 -9.14 -1.68
CA MET A 1 -9.91 -7.97 -1.30
C MET A 1 -8.98 -6.95 -0.65
N LEU A 2 -8.74 -5.81 -1.31
CA LEU A 2 -7.91 -4.73 -0.77
C LEU A 2 -8.77 -3.88 0.16
N GLU A 3 -8.48 -3.89 1.46
CA GLU A 3 -9.18 -3.06 2.44
C GLU A 3 -8.24 -1.94 2.89
N GLY A 4 -8.48 -0.73 2.38
CA GLY A 4 -7.80 0.48 2.84
C GLY A 4 -8.60 1.13 3.97
N LEU A 5 -8.02 1.26 5.16
CA LEU A 5 -8.60 2.04 6.25
C LEU A 5 -7.86 3.38 6.34
N VAL A 6 -8.54 4.46 5.98
CA VAL A 6 -8.03 5.82 6.15
C VAL A 6 -8.36 6.29 7.57
N THR A 7 -7.34 6.51 8.41
CA THR A 7 -7.53 7.08 9.74
C THR A 7 -6.86 8.44 9.81
N GLY A 8 -7.62 9.50 9.51
CA GLY A 8 -7.14 10.88 9.59
C GLY A 8 -7.35 11.47 10.99
N LYS A 9 -6.30 11.99 11.63
CA LYS A 9 -6.40 12.88 12.78
C LYS A 9 -5.87 14.26 12.34
N MET A 10 -6.57 15.33 12.71
CA MET A 10 -6.32 16.71 12.23
C MET A 10 -4.83 17.07 12.25
N GLY A 11 -4.24 17.33 11.07
CA GLY A 11 -2.82 17.68 10.88
C GLY A 11 -1.86 16.54 10.49
N LYS A 12 -2.29 15.27 10.53
CA LYS A 12 -1.51 14.11 10.10
C LYS A 12 -2.43 13.02 9.57
N MET A 13 -2.41 12.79 8.26
CA MET A 13 -3.14 11.66 7.67
C MET A 13 -2.29 10.40 7.80
N GLU A 14 -2.80 9.40 8.53
CA GLU A 14 -2.19 8.08 8.60
C GLU A 14 -3.08 7.09 7.84
N PHE A 15 -2.54 6.56 6.75
CA PHE A 15 -3.21 5.56 5.91
C PHE A 15 -2.76 4.17 6.32
N LYS A 16 -3.67 3.39 6.93
CA LYS A 16 -3.43 1.97 7.22
C LYS A 16 -4.01 1.13 6.10
N ILE A 17 -3.12 0.57 5.29
CA ILE A 17 -3.51 -0.24 4.15
C ILE A 17 -3.26 -1.69 4.50
N LYS A 18 -4.30 -2.52 4.38
CA LYS A 18 -4.20 -3.97 4.51
C LYS A 18 -4.42 -4.59 3.14
N ILE A 19 -3.40 -5.24 2.62
CA ILE A 19 -3.51 -6.00 1.37
C ILE A 19 -3.31 -7.49 1.65
N ASN A 20 -4.13 -8.31 1.01
CA ASN A 20 -4.01 -9.77 0.96
C ASN A 20 -3.64 -10.28 -0.43
N GLU A 21 -3.62 -9.39 -1.42
CA GLU A 21 -3.29 -9.68 -2.80
C GLU A 21 -2.45 -8.53 -3.35
N LEU A 22 -1.49 -8.85 -4.21
CA LEU A 22 -0.65 -7.82 -4.82
C LEU A 22 -1.50 -6.99 -5.79
N PRO A 23 -1.46 -5.64 -5.72
CA PRO A 23 -2.13 -4.81 -6.70
C PRO A 23 -1.62 -5.16 -8.10
N THR A 24 -2.54 -5.31 -9.04
CA THR A 24 -2.25 -5.60 -10.45
C THR A 24 -1.86 -4.34 -11.21
N ASP A 25 -2.42 -3.19 -10.85
CA ASP A 25 -2.08 -1.89 -11.43
C ASP A 25 -0.94 -1.24 -10.64
N ILE A 26 0.29 -1.57 -11.02
CA ILE A 26 1.51 -0.98 -10.45
C ILE A 26 2.30 -0.20 -11.49
N LYS A 27 2.83 0.95 -11.08
CA LYS A 27 3.73 1.80 -11.85
C LYS A 27 5.11 1.82 -11.20
N ILE A 28 6.11 1.36 -11.92
CA ILE A 28 7.50 1.44 -11.47
C ILE A 28 8.04 2.83 -11.83
N LEU A 29 8.47 3.58 -10.82
CA LEU A 29 9.12 4.89 -10.95
C LEU A 29 10.64 4.73 -11.18
N GLU A 30 11.30 5.79 -11.66
CA GLU A 30 12.74 5.79 -12.02
C GLU A 30 13.67 5.28 -10.91
N ASN A 31 13.34 5.52 -9.64
CA ASN A 31 14.12 5.02 -8.50
C ASN A 31 13.84 3.55 -8.11
N LYS A 32 13.14 2.78 -8.96
CA LYS A 32 12.59 1.45 -8.65
C LYS A 32 11.54 1.45 -7.54
N TRP A 33 10.95 2.62 -7.27
CA TRP A 33 9.82 2.71 -6.34
C TRP A 33 8.57 2.24 -7.06
N VAL A 34 7.71 1.54 -6.34
CA VAL A 34 6.47 1.01 -6.91
C VAL A 34 5.34 1.92 -6.44
N ALA A 35 4.71 2.61 -7.38
CA ALA A 35 3.51 3.39 -7.13
C ALA A 35 2.28 2.61 -7.57
N PHE A 36 1.20 2.66 -6.81
CA PHE A 36 -0.06 2.08 -7.21
C PHE A 36 -1.21 2.83 -6.56
N VAL A 37 -2.40 2.66 -7.12
CA VAL A 37 -3.61 3.32 -6.62
C VAL A 37 -4.46 2.29 -5.91
N ILE A 38 -4.97 2.67 -4.73
CA ILE A 38 -5.93 1.88 -3.98
C ILE A 38 -7.23 2.66 -3.96
N ASP A 39 -8.32 2.01 -4.34
CA ASP A 39 -9.67 2.53 -4.15
C ASP A 39 -10.03 2.43 -2.66
N ALA A 40 -9.77 3.49 -1.91
CA ALA A 40 -10.10 3.60 -0.49
C ALA A 40 -11.27 4.58 -0.34
N GLN A 41 -12.50 4.09 -0.53
CA GLN A 41 -13.70 4.93 -0.46
C GLN A 41 -13.68 5.85 0.78
N PRO A 42 -13.86 7.17 0.63
CA PRO A 42 -14.36 7.89 -0.57
C PRO A 42 -13.32 8.36 -1.60
N GLU A 43 -12.02 8.12 -1.44
CA GLU A 43 -10.97 8.68 -2.31
C GLU A 43 -9.98 7.63 -2.82
N GLN A 44 -9.52 7.80 -4.05
CA GLN A 44 -8.43 6.99 -4.59
C GLN A 44 -7.10 7.45 -3.98
N VAL A 45 -6.45 6.57 -3.22
CA VAL A 45 -5.18 6.86 -2.56
C VAL A 45 -4.04 6.37 -3.44
N LYS A 46 -3.24 7.30 -3.95
CA LYS A 46 -1.99 6.97 -4.63
C LYS A 46 -0.90 6.70 -3.61
N VAL A 47 -0.46 5.46 -3.58
CA VAL A 47 0.61 4.97 -2.72
C VAL A 47 1.89 4.93 -3.52
N THR A 48 3.01 5.30 -2.90
CA THR A 48 4.35 5.00 -3.44
C THR A 48 5.18 4.29 -2.39
N ILE A 49 5.73 3.13 -2.73
CA ILE A 49 6.50 2.30 -1.81
C ILE A 49 7.90 2.01 -2.29
N GLN A 50 8.78 1.80 -1.31
CA GLN A 50 10.15 1.45 -1.57
C GLN A 50 10.27 0.03 -2.14
N PRO A 51 11.23 -0.21 -3.05
CA PRO A 51 11.43 -1.52 -3.67
C PRO A 51 11.72 -2.62 -2.63
N LYS A 52 12.38 -2.28 -1.52
CA LYS A 52 12.67 -3.24 -0.45
C LYS A 52 11.39 -3.77 0.20
N THR A 53 10.41 -2.90 0.42
CA THR A 53 9.11 -3.27 0.98
C THR A 53 8.31 -4.09 -0.02
N TRP A 54 8.28 -3.67 -1.29
CA TRP A 54 7.61 -4.43 -2.35
C TRP A 54 8.15 -5.86 -2.49
N LYS A 55 9.48 -6.04 -2.46
CA LYS A 55 10.08 -7.39 -2.48
C LYS A 55 9.66 -8.26 -1.29
N LYS A 56 9.47 -7.68 -0.11
CA LYS A 56 8.95 -8.42 1.06
C LYS A 56 7.51 -8.87 0.82
N TRP A 57 6.70 -8.03 0.19
CA TRP A 57 5.32 -8.36 -0.15
C TRP A 57 5.23 -9.47 -1.19
N GLN A 58 6.03 -9.39 -2.26
CA GLN A 58 6.12 -10.46 -3.26
C GLN A 58 6.55 -11.79 -2.62
N LYS A 59 7.56 -11.75 -1.74
CA LYS A 59 8.01 -12.96 -1.03
C LYS A 59 6.91 -13.52 -0.11
N ALA A 60 6.23 -12.67 0.65
CA ALA A 60 5.13 -13.09 1.50
C ALA A 60 3.98 -13.72 0.70
N ALA A 61 3.66 -13.14 -0.47
CA ALA A 61 2.64 -13.67 -1.37
C ALA A 61 2.99 -15.05 -1.97
N THR A 62 4.27 -15.35 -2.13
CA THR A 62 4.74 -16.66 -2.61
C THR A 62 4.86 -17.70 -1.48
N ASP A 63 5.32 -17.27 -0.30
CA ASP A 63 5.62 -18.16 0.83
C ASP A 63 4.38 -18.53 1.64
N TYR A 64 3.37 -17.65 1.69
CA TYR A 64 2.15 -17.84 2.46
C TYR A 64 0.90 -17.72 1.57
N PRO A 65 0.07 -18.77 1.46
CA PRO A 65 -1.18 -18.73 0.70
C PRO A 65 -2.22 -17.75 1.30
N ALA A 66 -2.09 -17.41 2.59
CA ALA A 66 -2.85 -16.37 3.25
C ALA A 66 -1.87 -15.42 3.98
N TRP A 67 -1.59 -14.27 3.37
CA TRP A 67 -0.76 -13.22 3.95
C TRP A 67 -1.57 -11.94 4.05
N VAL A 68 -1.24 -11.11 5.03
CA VAL A 68 -1.73 -9.75 5.13
C VAL A 68 -0.53 -8.87 5.35
N ALA A 69 -0.26 -7.96 4.41
CA ALA A 69 0.67 -6.88 4.68
C ALA A 69 -0.10 -5.68 5.21
N GLU A 70 0.30 -5.23 6.40
CA GLU A 70 -0.10 -3.96 6.97
C GLU A 70 1.08 -2.99 6.86
N TRP A 71 0.82 -1.79 6.34
CA TRP A 71 1.72 -0.65 6.57
C TRP A 71 0.93 0.58 6.99
N SER A 72 1.65 1.58 7.51
CA SER A 72 1.15 2.94 7.68
C SER A 72 1.92 3.90 6.78
N ILE A 73 1.22 4.70 5.98
CA ILE A 73 1.80 5.84 5.27
C ILE A 73 1.35 7.10 5.99
N GLY A 74 2.32 7.89 6.46
CA GLY A 74 2.07 9.23 6.96
C GLY A 74 2.11 10.23 5.81
N ALA A 75 0.98 10.86 5.50
CA ALA A 75 0.94 12.08 4.71
C ALA A 75 0.84 13.28 5.66
N ARG A 76 1.74 14.25 5.48
CA ARG A 76 1.66 15.55 6.16
C ARG A 76 0.99 16.51 5.17
N ILE A 77 -0.19 16.98 5.52
CA ILE A 77 -0.94 18.01 4.77
C ILE A 77 -0.54 19.38 5.30
#